data_AF-A0A558GBU6-F1
#
_entry.id   AF-A0A558GBU6-F1
#
_cell.length_a   1.000
_cell.length_b   1.000
_cell.length_c   1.000
_cell.angle_alpha   90.00
_cell.angle_beta   90.00
_cell.angle_gamma   90.00
#
_symmetry.space_group_name_H-M   'P 1'
#
loop_
_entity.id
_entity.type
_entity.pdbx_description
1 polymer ?
#
loop_
_entity_poly.entity_id
_entity_poly.type
_entity_poly.pdbx_seq_one_letter_code
_entity_poly.pdbx_strand_id
1 'polypeptide(L)'
;MEPVSIQREGKTVDAYDVVSVKDQFNETRKRAEARLEKAEELVDQATDLAVDGANTYSNTLSDLQTELEEFQTVWTPDPSDLNDINQFVEDVTDLEEDVEDAISERQNLIVGETENLRDYTIQNLIDRIEDADVEGSLAAQLSEYQSDLQQYQSELKELIENSQYQRLQDRTGAIENKVNDIESDIDDILEKKGQCLDLYDTVKSLRNTAEETISNISDDNPTKTDLEADLGTINSQIEDYRSEYNSGNYDTALQLLQSSVKPDVTELKSEATKIERQQRQYSSQLEDLEDEINGISTSETREKAHEMLDTAQIELSRGNFAEVPHLIDEIQDLLTGPTREEQFIAALHDHDGRLTDIIEHTDFNDTECFKFLQRLYGTDEITDIRAVINDE
;
A
#
# COMPACT_ATOMS: atom_id res chain seq x y z
N MET A 1 14.55 -17.88 81.73
CA MET A 1 14.83 -16.99 82.88
C MET A 1 15.30 -17.86 84.02
N GLU A 2 16.47 -17.56 84.60
CA GLU A 2 16.95 -18.26 85.79
C GLU A 2 16.19 -17.72 87.02
N PRO A 3 15.65 -18.60 87.89
CA PRO A 3 14.90 -18.17 89.06
C PRO A 3 15.81 -17.45 90.05
N VAL A 4 15.34 -16.32 90.57
CA VAL A 4 16.01 -15.61 91.67
C VAL A 4 15.44 -16.15 92.97
N SER A 5 16.27 -16.86 93.74
CA SER A 5 15.84 -17.41 95.02
C SER A 5 15.71 -16.30 96.08
N ILE A 6 14.52 -16.11 96.64
CA ILE A 6 14.28 -15.19 97.76
C ILE A 6 13.87 -15.94 99.02
N GLN A 7 14.38 -15.49 100.17
CA GLN A 7 14.07 -16.04 101.49
C GLN A 7 12.87 -15.30 102.10
N ARG A 8 11.76 -15.99 102.34
CA ARG A 8 10.61 -15.46 103.07
C ARG A 8 10.22 -16.45 104.18
N GLU A 9 10.19 -15.98 105.42
CA GLU A 9 9.81 -16.78 106.61
C GLU A 9 10.60 -18.09 106.76
N GLY A 10 11.88 -18.11 106.39
CA GLY A 10 12.75 -19.28 106.53
C GLY A 10 12.58 -20.36 105.46
N LYS A 11 11.85 -20.08 104.36
CA LYS A 11 11.79 -20.94 103.17
C LYS A 11 12.39 -20.22 101.96
N THR A 12 13.21 -20.93 101.20
CA THR A 12 13.65 -20.50 99.87
C THR A 12 12.50 -20.68 98.90
N VAL A 13 12.05 -19.58 98.30
CA VAL A 13 11.00 -19.59 97.28
C VAL A 13 11.64 -19.10 95.99
N ASP A 14 11.47 -19.87 94.92
CA ASP A 14 11.86 -19.43 93.58
C ASP A 14 10.93 -18.30 93.16
N ALA A 15 11.48 -17.10 92.96
CA ALA A 15 10.74 -15.99 92.40
C ALA A 15 11.15 -15.78 90.96
N TYR A 16 10.13 -15.62 90.14
CA TYR A 16 10.26 -15.17 88.76
C TYR A 16 10.21 -13.64 88.79
N ASP A 17 11.04 -13.00 87.98
CA ASP A 17 11.02 -11.55 87.80
C ASP A 17 9.68 -11.19 87.15
N VAL A 18 8.72 -10.71 87.94
CA VAL A 18 7.37 -10.39 87.47
C VAL A 18 7.43 -9.02 86.83
N VAL A 19 7.65 -8.98 85.52
CA VAL A 19 7.51 -7.75 84.73
C VAL A 19 6.09 -7.23 84.92
N SER A 20 5.95 -5.95 85.29
CA SER A 20 4.62 -5.39 85.55
C SER A 20 3.82 -5.28 84.24
N VAL A 21 2.49 -5.42 84.31
CA VAL A 21 1.59 -5.22 83.16
C VAL A 21 1.83 -3.86 82.50
N LYS A 22 2.18 -2.86 83.31
CA LYS A 22 2.54 -1.52 82.84
C LYS A 22 3.82 -1.49 82.03
N ASP A 23 4.84 -2.23 82.43
CA ASP A 23 6.09 -2.28 81.68
C ASP A 23 5.90 -3.05 80.37
N GLN A 24 5.15 -4.17 80.40
CA GLN A 24 4.79 -4.92 79.20
C GLN A 24 3.97 -4.07 78.22
N PHE A 25 2.95 -3.36 78.71
CA PHE A 25 2.10 -2.48 77.90
C PHE A 25 2.90 -1.37 77.24
N ASN A 26 3.75 -0.67 78.00
CA ASN A 26 4.57 0.41 77.44
C ASN A 26 5.59 -0.10 76.41
N GLU A 27 6.12 -1.31 76.59
CA GLU A 27 7.02 -1.93 75.62
C GLU A 27 6.28 -2.34 74.35
N THR A 28 5.11 -2.97 74.48
CA THR A 28 4.25 -3.29 73.33
C THR A 28 3.82 -2.03 72.58
N ARG A 29 3.49 -0.95 73.29
CA ARG A 29 3.14 0.34 72.66
C ARG A 29 4.28 0.91 71.83
N LYS A 30 5.51 0.92 72.35
CA LYS A 30 6.67 1.36 71.56
C LYS A 30 6.90 0.50 70.32
N ARG A 31 6.65 -0.81 70.44
CA ARG A 31 6.73 -1.73 69.31
C ARG A 31 5.66 -1.42 68.27
N ALA A 32 4.45 -1.12 68.71
CA ALA A 32 3.34 -0.70 67.87
C ALA A 32 3.65 0.62 67.14
N GLU A 33 4.17 1.62 67.86
CA GLU A 33 4.64 2.91 67.30
C GLU A 33 5.67 2.69 66.18
N ALA A 34 6.70 1.88 66.43
CA ALA A 34 7.76 1.61 65.45
C ALA A 34 7.27 0.85 64.21
N ARG A 35 6.27 -0.04 64.38
CA ARG A 35 5.65 -0.78 63.28
C ARG A 35 4.75 0.11 62.44
N LEU A 36 4.01 1.01 63.08
CA LEU A 36 3.16 1.96 62.38
C LEU A 36 3.97 2.95 61.54
N GLU A 37 5.14 3.39 62.03
CA GLU A 37 6.10 4.19 61.26
C GLU A 37 6.61 3.43 60.03
N LYS A 38 6.92 2.13 60.17
CA LYS A 38 7.28 1.27 59.03
C LYS A 38 6.12 1.10 58.04
N ALA A 39 4.89 0.89 58.52
CA ALA A 39 3.70 0.80 57.68
C ALA A 39 3.45 2.11 56.91
N GLU A 40 3.72 3.27 57.52
CA GLU A 40 3.66 4.58 56.86
C GLU A 40 4.66 4.67 55.69
N GLU A 41 5.92 4.29 55.90
CA GLU A 41 6.93 4.24 54.82
C GLU A 41 6.51 3.31 53.67
N LEU A 42 5.92 2.15 53.99
CA LEU A 42 5.41 1.21 53.00
C LEU A 42 4.22 1.78 52.22
N VAL A 43 3.25 2.42 52.88
CA VAL A 43 2.09 3.03 52.22
C VAL A 43 2.52 4.18 51.30
N ASP A 44 3.49 4.98 51.72
CA ASP A 44 4.09 6.03 50.87
C ASP A 44 4.74 5.41 49.63
N GLN A 45 5.54 4.35 49.80
CA GLN A 45 6.14 3.63 48.68
C GLN A 45 5.08 3.02 47.75
N ALA A 46 4.01 2.44 48.29
CA ALA A 46 2.91 1.89 47.51
C ALA A 46 2.20 2.99 46.69
N THR A 47 2.07 4.19 47.26
CA THR A 47 1.52 5.36 46.57
C THR A 47 2.43 5.82 45.44
N ASP A 48 3.74 5.91 45.67
CA ASP A 48 4.74 6.29 44.67
C ASP A 48 4.80 5.32 43.48
N LEU A 49 4.58 4.03 43.73
CA LEU A 49 4.52 2.99 42.70
C LEU A 49 3.13 2.81 42.07
N ALA A 50 2.16 3.64 42.48
CA ALA A 50 0.77 3.57 42.07
C ALA A 50 0.17 2.16 42.22
N VAL A 51 0.39 1.52 43.38
CA VAL A 51 -0.18 0.22 43.72
C VAL A 51 -1.71 0.31 43.77
N ASP A 52 -2.38 -0.67 43.18
CA ASP A 52 -3.84 -0.79 43.25
C ASP A 52 -4.28 -0.97 44.71
N GLY A 53 -5.12 -0.06 45.20
CA GLY A 53 -5.58 -0.09 46.59
C GLY A 53 -4.72 0.71 47.57
N ALA A 54 -3.71 1.47 47.13
CA ALA A 54 -2.91 2.37 47.98
C ALA A 54 -3.77 3.30 48.87
N ASN A 55 -4.89 3.81 48.33
CA ASN A 55 -5.84 4.62 49.11
C ASN A 55 -6.50 3.84 50.26
N THR A 56 -6.76 2.55 50.07
CA THR A 56 -7.32 1.68 51.12
C THR A 56 -6.30 1.50 52.24
N TYR A 57 -5.05 1.21 51.91
CA TYR A 57 -3.98 1.09 52.90
C TYR A 57 -3.74 2.41 53.66
N SER A 58 -3.79 3.54 52.97
CA SER A 58 -3.70 4.87 53.59
C SER A 58 -4.85 5.15 54.58
N ASN A 59 -6.08 4.74 54.25
CA ASN A 59 -7.20 4.86 55.18
C ASN A 59 -7.03 3.94 56.40
N THR A 60 -6.64 2.67 56.19
CA THR A 60 -6.37 1.73 57.29
C THR A 60 -5.25 2.24 58.20
N LEU A 61 -4.18 2.79 57.63
CA LEU A 61 -3.09 3.42 58.37
C LEU A 61 -3.59 4.59 59.22
N SER A 62 -4.44 5.47 58.66
CA SER A 62 -5.02 6.60 59.39
C SER A 62 -5.93 6.15 60.55
N ASP A 63 -6.69 5.07 60.36
CA ASP A 63 -7.52 4.48 61.41
C ASP A 63 -6.64 3.92 62.54
N LEU A 64 -5.58 3.18 62.20
CA LEU A 64 -4.62 2.63 63.16
C LEU A 64 -3.81 3.72 63.89
N GLN A 65 -3.45 4.81 63.21
CA GLN A 65 -2.85 6.00 63.83
C GLN A 65 -3.78 6.60 64.89
N THR A 66 -5.07 6.70 64.58
CA THR A 66 -6.07 7.20 65.53
C THR A 66 -6.22 6.27 66.73
N GLU A 67 -6.24 4.95 66.50
CA GLU A 67 -6.33 3.95 67.58
C GLU A 67 -5.09 3.94 68.48
N LEU A 68 -3.89 4.15 67.92
CA LEU A 68 -2.66 4.28 68.70
C LEU A 68 -2.70 5.46 69.68
N GLU A 69 -3.33 6.58 69.30
CA GLU A 69 -3.50 7.74 70.19
C GLU A 69 -4.33 7.39 71.43
N GLU A 70 -5.30 6.47 71.31
CA GLU A 70 -6.12 6.03 72.45
C GLU A 70 -5.27 5.32 73.51
N PHE A 71 -4.34 4.45 73.09
CA PHE A 71 -3.40 3.75 73.98
C PHE A 71 -2.38 4.68 74.66
N GLN A 72 -2.09 5.86 74.09
CA GLN A 72 -1.21 6.85 74.71
C GLN A 72 -1.84 7.49 75.95
N THR A 73 -3.17 7.47 76.07
CA THR A 73 -3.91 8.05 77.20
C THR A 73 -4.06 7.10 78.39
N VAL A 74 -3.63 5.84 78.28
CA VAL A 74 -3.73 4.82 79.33
C VAL A 74 -2.58 4.92 80.33
N TRP A 75 -2.87 5.41 81.55
CA TRP A 75 -1.85 5.66 82.60
C TRP A 75 -1.64 4.47 83.56
N THR A 76 -2.68 3.64 83.72
CA THR A 76 -2.73 2.48 84.61
C THR A 76 -3.30 1.28 83.85
N PRO A 77 -2.50 0.66 82.97
CA PRO A 77 -2.96 -0.42 82.12
C PRO A 77 -3.26 -1.69 82.91
N ASP A 78 -4.31 -2.38 82.51
CA ASP A 78 -4.73 -3.67 83.03
C ASP A 78 -4.51 -4.80 81.98
N PRO A 79 -4.78 -6.07 82.31
CA PRO A 79 -4.58 -7.17 81.37
C PRO A 79 -5.44 -7.10 80.09
N SER A 80 -6.57 -6.39 80.11
CA SER A 80 -7.38 -6.13 78.91
C SER A 80 -6.67 -5.14 77.99
N ASP A 81 -6.17 -4.02 78.54
CA ASP A 81 -5.42 -3.03 77.75
C ASP A 81 -4.18 -3.67 77.10
N LEU A 82 -3.53 -4.60 77.80
CA LEU A 82 -2.40 -5.37 77.27
C LEU A 82 -2.83 -6.30 76.12
N ASN A 83 -4.03 -6.89 76.20
CA ASN A 83 -4.56 -7.73 75.13
C ASN A 83 -4.95 -6.90 73.91
N ASP A 84 -5.59 -5.75 74.13
CA ASP A 84 -6.05 -4.85 73.07
C ASP A 84 -4.85 -4.28 72.29
N ILE A 85 -3.79 -3.85 72.98
CA ILE A 85 -2.58 -3.38 72.29
C ILE A 85 -1.78 -4.50 71.60
N ASN A 86 -1.90 -5.75 72.06
CA ASN A 86 -1.31 -6.87 71.32
C ASN A 86 -2.09 -7.14 70.04
N GLN A 87 -3.44 -7.05 70.06
CA GLN A 87 -4.26 -7.14 68.86
C GLN A 87 -3.92 -6.01 67.88
N PHE A 88 -3.78 -4.78 68.37
CA PHE A 88 -3.34 -3.65 67.54
C PHE A 88 -2.00 -3.93 66.83
N VAL A 89 -1.03 -4.53 67.55
CA VAL A 89 0.24 -4.93 66.91
C VAL A 89 0.03 -5.98 65.84
N GLU A 90 -0.90 -6.92 66.00
CA GLU A 90 -1.27 -7.88 64.96
C GLU A 90 -1.89 -7.15 63.75
N ASP A 91 -2.84 -6.24 63.97
CA ASP A 91 -3.51 -5.50 62.90
C ASP A 91 -2.53 -4.62 62.09
N VAL A 92 -1.55 -3.98 62.75
CA VAL A 92 -0.46 -3.26 62.06
C VAL A 92 0.45 -4.23 61.29
N THR A 93 0.69 -5.43 61.83
CA THR A 93 1.48 -6.46 61.12
C THR A 93 0.79 -6.91 59.85
N ASP A 94 -0.51 -7.17 59.93
CA ASP A 94 -1.32 -7.59 58.80
C ASP A 94 -1.30 -6.51 57.71
N LEU A 95 -1.40 -5.22 58.10
CA LEU A 95 -1.24 -4.10 57.16
C LEU A 95 0.17 -4.06 56.53
N GLU A 96 1.24 -4.20 57.33
CA GLU A 96 2.61 -4.25 56.79
C GLU A 96 2.77 -5.37 55.75
N GLU A 97 2.30 -6.58 56.08
CA GLU A 97 2.39 -7.75 55.20
C GLU A 97 1.58 -7.55 53.91
N ASP A 98 0.33 -7.06 54.02
CA ASP A 98 -0.52 -6.79 52.86
C ASP A 98 0.09 -5.73 51.92
N VAL A 99 0.67 -4.67 52.48
CA VAL A 99 1.30 -3.60 51.67
C VAL A 99 2.62 -4.08 51.06
N GLU A 100 3.44 -4.81 51.80
CA GLU A 100 4.70 -5.39 51.30
C GLU A 100 4.46 -6.36 50.13
N ASP A 101 3.44 -7.22 50.25
CA ASP A 101 3.04 -8.15 49.20
C ASP A 101 2.56 -7.39 47.95
N ALA A 102 1.72 -6.36 48.12
CA ALA A 102 1.21 -5.54 47.02
C ALA A 102 2.32 -4.73 46.32
N ILE A 103 3.26 -4.16 47.07
CA ILE A 103 4.45 -3.50 46.53
C ILE A 103 5.27 -4.51 45.71
N SER A 104 5.52 -5.70 46.27
CA SER A 104 6.32 -6.74 45.61
C SER A 104 5.67 -7.20 44.30
N GLU A 105 4.35 -7.38 44.29
CA GLU A 105 3.59 -7.69 43.08
C GLU A 105 3.73 -6.58 42.03
N ARG A 106 3.57 -5.31 42.44
CA ARG A 106 3.70 -4.16 41.54
C ARG A 106 5.12 -4.02 40.97
N GLN A 107 6.14 -4.21 41.78
CA GLN A 107 7.54 -4.19 41.34
C GLN A 107 7.83 -5.28 40.30
N ASN A 108 7.33 -6.50 40.54
CA ASN A 108 7.45 -7.59 39.57
C ASN A 108 6.73 -7.28 38.26
N LEU A 109 5.57 -6.62 38.31
CA LEU A 109 4.87 -6.19 37.11
C LEU A 109 5.68 -5.15 36.32
N ILE A 110 6.19 -4.11 36.98
CA ILE A 110 7.01 -3.06 36.34
C ILE A 110 8.23 -3.67 35.65
N VAL A 111 8.92 -4.60 36.31
CA VAL A 111 10.06 -5.31 35.72
C VAL A 111 9.60 -6.13 34.52
N GLY A 112 8.53 -6.91 34.64
CA GLY A 112 8.01 -7.74 33.54
C GLY A 112 7.58 -6.93 32.31
N GLU A 113 6.87 -5.82 32.49
CA GLU A 113 6.50 -4.89 31.42
C GLU A 113 7.75 -4.32 30.73
N THR A 114 8.74 -3.93 31.52
CA THR A 114 9.98 -3.37 30.99
C THR A 114 10.82 -4.40 30.23
N GLU A 115 10.91 -5.63 30.75
CA GLU A 115 11.58 -6.74 30.07
C GLU A 115 10.87 -7.07 28.75
N ASN A 116 9.53 -7.06 28.73
CA ASN A 116 8.78 -7.26 27.49
C ASN A 116 9.10 -6.18 26.44
N LEU A 117 9.07 -4.91 26.83
CA LEU A 117 9.44 -3.80 25.93
C LEU A 117 10.87 -3.98 25.39
N ARG A 118 11.83 -4.30 26.27
CA ARG A 118 13.25 -4.45 25.93
C ARG A 118 13.53 -5.64 25.02
N ASP A 119 13.09 -6.83 25.43
CA ASP A 119 13.51 -8.11 24.84
C ASP A 119 12.61 -8.55 23.70
N TYR A 120 11.36 -8.08 23.67
CA TYR A 120 10.41 -8.44 22.63
C TYR A 120 10.21 -7.27 21.67
N THR A 121 9.61 -6.16 22.11
CA THR A 121 9.21 -5.08 21.19
C THR A 121 10.41 -4.42 20.53
N ILE A 122 11.38 -3.94 21.33
CA ILE A 122 12.57 -3.29 20.79
C ILE A 122 13.41 -4.26 19.97
N GLN A 123 13.60 -5.51 20.44
CA GLN A 123 14.39 -6.49 19.69
C GLN A 123 13.74 -6.83 18.33
N ASN A 124 12.42 -7.02 18.29
CA ASN A 124 11.71 -7.27 17.03
C ASN A 124 11.88 -6.10 16.04
N LEU A 125 11.89 -4.86 16.51
CA LEU A 125 12.14 -3.69 15.64
C LEU A 125 13.58 -3.66 15.12
N ILE A 126 14.56 -3.99 15.97
CA ILE A 126 15.96 -4.11 15.54
C ILE A 126 16.07 -5.18 14.44
N ASP A 127 15.47 -6.35 14.65
CA ASP A 127 15.49 -7.44 13.67
C ASP A 127 14.78 -7.02 12.36
N ARG A 128 13.64 -6.32 12.45
CA ARG A 128 12.94 -5.77 11.27
C ARG A 128 13.79 -4.76 10.50
N ILE A 129 14.54 -3.91 11.20
CA ILE A 129 15.48 -2.95 10.57
C ILE A 129 16.59 -3.70 9.84
N GLU A 130 17.16 -4.74 10.46
CA GLU A 130 18.23 -5.55 9.87
C GLU A 130 17.74 -6.30 8.62
N ASP A 131 16.49 -6.76 8.61
CA ASP A 131 15.85 -7.46 7.49
C ASP A 131 15.33 -6.53 6.39
N ALA A 132 15.21 -5.22 6.64
CA ALA A 132 14.57 -4.27 5.73
C ALA A 132 15.28 -4.13 4.38
N ASP A 133 16.56 -4.48 4.29
CA ASP A 133 17.41 -4.39 3.09
C ASP A 133 17.21 -3.07 2.33
N VAL A 134 17.49 -1.95 3.00
CA VAL A 134 17.33 -0.59 2.46
C VAL A 134 18.70 0.06 2.29
N GLU A 135 18.84 0.86 1.23
CA GLU A 135 20.06 1.61 0.89
C GLU A 135 19.85 3.14 1.02
N GLY A 136 20.95 3.89 0.97
CA GLY A 136 20.93 5.35 0.84
C GLY A 136 20.53 6.14 2.09
N SER A 137 19.75 7.21 1.89
CA SER A 137 19.36 8.15 2.96
C SER A 137 18.56 7.48 4.06
N LEU A 138 17.78 6.48 3.68
CA LEU A 138 16.87 5.77 4.56
C LEU A 138 17.57 4.67 5.35
N ALA A 139 18.60 4.03 4.77
CA ALA A 139 19.51 3.17 5.53
C ALA A 139 20.18 3.93 6.69
N ALA A 140 20.52 5.21 6.48
CA ALA A 140 21.07 6.05 7.54
C ALA A 140 20.04 6.35 8.64
N GLN A 141 18.78 6.62 8.27
CA GLN A 141 17.69 6.81 9.24
C GLN A 141 17.42 5.53 10.04
N LEU A 142 17.32 4.38 9.37
CA LEU A 142 17.14 3.09 10.05
C LEU A 142 18.31 2.76 10.97
N SER A 143 19.55 3.10 10.59
CA SER A 143 20.71 2.95 11.47
C SER A 143 20.65 3.86 12.70
N GLU A 144 20.09 5.07 12.58
CA GLU A 144 19.86 5.96 13.71
C GLU A 144 18.81 5.38 14.65
N TYR A 145 17.68 4.89 14.12
CA TYR A 145 16.68 4.17 14.90
C TYR A 145 17.23 2.94 15.59
N GLN A 146 18.06 2.13 14.90
CA GLN A 146 18.70 0.97 15.51
C GLN A 146 19.61 1.38 16.68
N SER A 147 20.38 2.46 16.53
CA SER A 147 21.23 3.00 17.61
C SER A 147 20.40 3.46 18.81
N ASP A 148 19.31 4.19 18.56
CA ASP A 148 18.39 4.65 19.60
C ASP A 148 17.75 3.47 20.34
N LEU A 149 17.28 2.46 19.62
CA LEU A 149 16.71 1.24 20.17
C LEU A 149 17.72 0.48 21.05
N GLN A 150 18.97 0.35 20.61
CA GLN A 150 20.04 -0.27 21.41
C GLN A 150 20.37 0.54 22.68
N GLN A 151 20.32 1.87 22.58
CA GLN A 151 20.48 2.74 23.74
C GLN A 151 19.34 2.53 24.73
N TYR A 152 18.09 2.46 24.25
CA TYR A 152 16.92 2.20 25.10
C TYR A 152 17.02 0.82 25.77
N GLN A 153 17.45 -0.24 25.06
CA GLN A 153 17.66 -1.54 25.68
C GLN A 153 18.67 -1.48 26.83
N SER A 154 19.79 -0.78 26.61
CA SER A 154 20.85 -0.63 27.61
C SER A 154 20.35 0.15 28.82
N GLU A 155 19.64 1.25 28.60
CA GLU A 155 19.06 2.07 29.66
C GLU A 155 18.04 1.29 30.51
N LEU A 156 17.11 0.57 29.86
CA LEU A 156 16.11 -0.25 30.57
C LEU A 156 16.77 -1.36 31.38
N LYS A 157 17.81 -2.00 30.83
CA LYS A 157 18.59 -3.01 31.56
C LYS A 157 19.25 -2.44 32.81
N GLU A 158 19.91 -1.28 32.72
CA GLU A 158 20.52 -0.63 33.88
C GLU A 158 19.49 -0.25 34.95
N LEU A 159 18.30 0.21 34.54
CA LEU A 159 17.24 0.57 35.48
C LEU A 159 16.65 -0.66 36.20
N ILE A 160 16.52 -1.79 35.51
CA ILE A 160 16.13 -3.08 36.10
C ILE A 160 17.18 -3.52 37.14
N GLU A 161 18.46 -3.49 36.78
CA GLU A 161 19.56 -3.95 37.67
C GLU A 161 19.70 -3.08 38.92
N ASN A 162 19.38 -1.78 38.84
CA ASN A 162 19.49 -0.84 39.97
C ASN A 162 18.24 -0.77 40.86
N SER A 163 17.18 -1.54 40.58
CA SER A 163 15.94 -1.60 41.39
C SER A 163 15.26 -0.24 41.62
N GLN A 164 15.38 0.70 40.67
CA GLN A 164 14.77 2.04 40.75
C GLN A 164 13.34 2.02 40.17
N TYR A 165 12.42 1.29 40.81
CA TYR A 165 11.11 0.93 40.21
C TYR A 165 10.24 2.11 39.74
N GLN A 166 10.16 3.21 40.49
CA GLN A 166 9.39 4.40 40.07
C GLN A 166 10.00 5.03 38.80
N ARG A 167 11.33 5.21 38.81
CA ARG A 167 12.06 5.73 37.64
C ARG A 167 11.99 4.78 36.44
N LEU A 168 12.04 3.47 36.71
CA LEU A 168 11.89 2.42 35.71
C LEU A 168 10.53 2.53 35.03
N GLN A 169 9.44 2.62 35.81
CA GLN A 169 8.08 2.78 35.30
C GLN A 169 7.93 4.02 34.40
N ASP A 170 8.33 5.19 34.89
CA ASP A 170 8.25 6.44 34.12
C ASP A 170 9.05 6.35 32.81
N ARG A 171 10.23 5.73 32.88
CA ARG A 171 11.12 5.62 31.73
C ARG A 171 10.64 4.60 30.71
N THR A 172 10.10 3.48 31.16
CA THR A 172 9.48 2.45 30.31
C THR A 172 8.35 3.05 29.48
N GLY A 173 7.42 3.78 30.11
CA GLY A 173 6.35 4.46 29.36
C GLY A 173 6.86 5.52 28.37
N ALA A 174 7.91 6.27 28.73
CA ALA A 174 8.51 7.25 27.81
C ALA A 174 9.21 6.59 26.61
N ILE A 175 9.89 5.47 26.83
CA ILE A 175 10.56 4.70 25.77
C ILE A 175 9.52 4.01 24.88
N GLU A 176 8.47 3.43 25.47
CA GLU A 176 7.39 2.79 24.71
C GLU A 176 6.78 3.73 23.68
N ASN A 177 6.49 4.98 24.04
CA ASN A 177 5.97 5.97 23.09
C ASN A 177 6.93 6.21 21.91
N LYS A 178 8.23 6.34 22.18
CA LYS A 178 9.23 6.53 21.12
C LYS A 178 9.42 5.29 20.25
N VAL A 179 9.33 4.11 20.86
CA VAL A 179 9.40 2.82 20.17
C VAL A 179 8.21 2.69 19.22
N ASN A 180 7.01 3.10 19.65
CA ASN A 180 5.81 3.14 18.81
C ASN A 180 5.96 4.13 17.64
N ASP A 181 6.55 5.31 17.87
CA ASP A 181 6.85 6.27 16.79
C ASP A 181 7.82 5.66 15.76
N ILE A 182 8.91 5.03 16.23
CA ILE A 182 9.88 4.33 15.37
C ILE A 182 9.22 3.19 14.59
N GLU A 183 8.37 2.40 15.25
CA GLU A 183 7.63 1.32 14.60
C GLU A 183 6.76 1.83 13.46
N SER A 184 6.01 2.92 13.69
CA SER A 184 5.18 3.57 12.68
C SER A 184 6.00 4.06 11.50
N ASP A 185 7.13 4.71 11.75
CA ASP A 185 8.02 5.20 10.69
C ASP A 185 8.56 4.04 9.85
N ILE A 186 8.98 2.93 10.48
CA ILE A 186 9.47 1.74 9.76
C ILE A 186 8.37 1.13 8.89
N ASP A 187 7.13 1.03 9.40
CA ASP A 187 6.00 0.50 8.64
C ASP A 187 5.70 1.35 7.41
N ASP A 188 5.63 2.68 7.56
CA ASP A 188 5.41 3.63 6.46
C ASP A 188 6.46 3.49 5.36
N ILE A 189 7.72 3.31 5.76
CA ILE A 189 8.85 3.13 4.85
C ILE A 189 8.74 1.83 4.07
N LEU A 190 8.52 0.71 4.76
CA LEU A 190 8.42 -0.60 4.15
C LEU A 190 7.20 -0.71 3.23
N GLU A 191 6.09 -0.06 3.61
CA GLU A 191 4.91 0.04 2.76
C GLU A 191 5.24 0.77 1.45
N LYS A 192 5.88 1.94 1.51
CA LYS A 192 6.26 2.72 0.33
C LYS A 192 7.23 1.96 -0.58
N LYS A 193 8.19 1.22 0.00
CA LYS A 193 9.08 0.32 -0.75
C LYS A 193 8.28 -0.72 -1.52
N GLY A 194 7.31 -1.37 -0.87
CA GLY A 194 6.40 -2.33 -1.50
C GLY A 194 5.58 -1.71 -2.64
N GLN A 195 4.98 -0.54 -2.39
CA GLN A 195 4.21 0.20 -3.40
C GLN A 195 5.04 0.57 -4.64
N CYS A 196 6.31 0.93 -4.46
CA CYS A 196 7.24 1.19 -5.58
C CYS A 196 7.44 -0.05 -6.44
N LEU A 197 7.67 -1.21 -5.83
CA LEU A 197 7.90 -2.47 -6.54
C LEU A 197 6.67 -2.89 -7.36
N ASP A 198 5.49 -2.88 -6.74
CA ASP A 198 4.24 -3.26 -7.41
C ASP A 198 3.93 -2.35 -8.60
N LEU A 199 4.15 -1.05 -8.43
CA LEU A 199 3.89 -0.07 -9.48
C LEU A 199 4.94 -0.17 -10.60
N TYR A 200 6.20 -0.40 -10.26
CA TYR A 200 7.27 -0.61 -11.23
C TYR A 200 7.00 -1.85 -12.09
N ASP A 201 6.54 -2.96 -11.52
CA ASP A 201 6.19 -4.15 -12.29
C ASP A 201 5.03 -3.88 -13.26
N THR A 202 4.04 -3.11 -12.83
CA THR A 202 2.94 -2.65 -13.70
C THR A 202 3.49 -1.81 -14.87
N VAL A 203 4.33 -0.82 -14.58
CA VAL A 203 4.95 0.06 -15.59
C VAL A 203 5.80 -0.74 -16.57
N LYS A 204 6.63 -1.66 -16.07
CA LYS A 204 7.48 -2.53 -16.87
C LYS A 204 6.66 -3.41 -17.82
N SER A 205 5.56 -3.97 -17.35
CA SER A 205 4.64 -4.74 -18.20
C SER A 205 4.04 -3.87 -19.31
N LEU A 206 3.52 -2.69 -18.97
CA LEU A 206 2.97 -1.75 -19.95
C LEU A 206 4.01 -1.36 -21.01
N ARG A 207 5.23 -1.03 -20.56
CA ARG A 207 6.35 -0.68 -21.43
C ARG A 207 6.70 -1.79 -22.39
N ASN A 208 6.84 -3.03 -21.90
CA ASN A 208 7.17 -4.17 -22.76
C ASN A 208 6.08 -4.40 -23.82
N THR A 209 4.80 -4.27 -23.45
CA THR A 209 3.72 -4.34 -24.44
C THR A 209 3.77 -3.19 -25.44
N ALA A 210 4.09 -1.97 -25.02
CA ALA A 210 4.26 -0.83 -25.91
C ALA A 210 5.40 -1.08 -26.91
N GLU A 211 6.56 -1.52 -26.42
CA GLU A 211 7.74 -1.87 -27.24
C GLU A 211 7.42 -2.94 -28.28
N GLU A 212 6.74 -4.03 -27.88
CA GLU A 212 6.30 -5.07 -28.80
C GLU A 212 5.33 -4.53 -29.87
N THR A 213 4.37 -3.69 -29.45
CA THR A 213 3.40 -3.08 -30.36
C THR A 213 4.07 -2.16 -31.37
N ILE A 214 5.02 -1.32 -30.91
CA ILE A 214 5.82 -0.43 -31.77
C ILE A 214 6.65 -1.25 -32.75
N SER A 215 7.23 -2.36 -32.31
CA SER A 215 8.02 -3.23 -33.17
C SER A 215 7.20 -3.84 -34.32
N ASN A 216 5.90 -4.03 -34.14
CA ASN A 216 4.98 -4.54 -35.17
C ASN A 216 4.51 -3.47 -36.17
N ILE A 217 4.75 -2.18 -35.90
CA ILE A 217 4.47 -1.10 -36.85
C ILE A 217 5.51 -1.15 -37.97
N SER A 218 5.05 -0.86 -39.20
CA SER A 218 5.91 -0.78 -40.39
C SER A 218 7.11 0.16 -40.17
N ASP A 219 8.31 -0.26 -40.62
CA ASP A 219 9.52 0.57 -40.59
C ASP A 219 9.41 1.83 -41.47
N ASP A 220 8.56 1.79 -42.51
CA ASP A 220 8.31 2.93 -43.38
C ASP A 220 7.39 3.98 -42.75
N ASN A 221 6.76 3.67 -41.61
CA ASN A 221 5.87 4.59 -40.93
C ASN A 221 6.68 5.59 -40.09
N PRO A 222 6.68 6.90 -40.43
CA PRO A 222 7.47 7.88 -39.70
C PRO A 222 7.07 8.02 -38.23
N THR A 223 5.82 7.73 -37.86
CA THR A 223 5.38 7.80 -36.47
C THR A 223 6.05 6.72 -35.61
N LYS A 224 6.57 5.64 -36.21
CA LYS A 224 7.31 4.61 -35.47
C LYS A 224 8.54 5.20 -34.80
N THR A 225 9.30 6.04 -35.51
CA THR A 225 10.49 6.70 -34.95
C THR A 225 10.14 7.63 -33.79
N ASP A 226 9.02 8.34 -33.89
CA ASP A 226 8.55 9.22 -32.80
C ASP A 226 8.18 8.38 -31.56
N LEU A 227 7.44 7.27 -31.74
CA LEU A 227 7.09 6.35 -30.66
C LEU A 227 8.33 5.69 -30.02
N GLU A 228 9.35 5.35 -30.82
CA GLU A 228 10.63 4.83 -30.33
C GLU A 228 11.39 5.88 -29.50
N ALA A 229 11.33 7.15 -29.89
CA ALA A 229 11.93 8.25 -29.13
C ALA A 229 11.21 8.48 -27.78
N ASP A 230 9.88 8.42 -27.77
CA ASP A 230 9.07 8.51 -26.55
C ASP A 230 9.33 7.32 -25.62
N LEU A 231 9.46 6.11 -26.17
CA LEU A 231 9.89 4.93 -25.41
C LEU A 231 11.30 5.13 -24.80
N GLY A 232 12.20 5.77 -25.54
CA GLY A 232 13.52 6.20 -25.04
C GLY A 232 13.42 7.14 -23.84
N THR A 233 12.53 8.13 -23.91
CA THR A 233 12.28 9.07 -22.80
C THR A 233 11.74 8.34 -21.56
N ILE A 234 10.78 7.43 -21.73
CA ILE A 234 10.26 6.59 -20.64
C ILE A 234 11.36 5.73 -20.01
N ASN A 235 12.29 5.18 -20.80
CA ASN A 235 13.41 4.43 -20.26
C ASN A 235 14.33 5.29 -19.40
N SER A 236 14.59 6.54 -19.78
CA SER A 236 15.34 7.48 -18.94
C SER A 236 14.61 7.79 -17.63
N GLN A 237 13.29 8.02 -17.67
CA GLN A 237 12.52 8.23 -16.44
C GLN A 237 12.53 6.98 -15.52
N ILE A 238 12.56 5.77 -16.09
CA ILE A 238 12.71 4.52 -15.33
C ILE A 238 14.10 4.44 -14.67
N GLU A 239 15.15 4.94 -15.33
CA GLU A 239 16.48 5.05 -14.72
C GLU A 239 16.49 6.03 -13.54
N ASP A 240 15.81 7.18 -13.69
CA ASP A 240 15.63 8.14 -12.60
C ASP A 240 14.88 7.51 -11.42
N TYR A 241 13.79 6.78 -11.67
CA TYR A 241 13.09 5.99 -10.65
C TYR A 241 14.04 5.03 -9.93
N ARG A 242 14.86 4.26 -10.66
CA ARG A 242 15.80 3.30 -10.07
C ARG A 242 16.84 4.00 -9.21
N SER A 243 17.31 5.17 -9.64
CA SER A 243 18.25 5.99 -8.87
C SER A 243 17.65 6.44 -7.54
N GLU A 244 16.42 6.96 -7.56
CA GLU A 244 15.70 7.38 -6.34
C GLU A 244 15.37 6.19 -5.42
N TYR A 245 14.92 5.08 -6.01
CA TYR A 245 14.60 3.85 -5.27
C TYR A 245 15.84 3.29 -4.55
N ASN A 246 16.97 3.18 -5.25
CA ASN A 246 18.23 2.70 -4.65
C ASN A 246 18.82 3.72 -3.65
N SER A 247 18.46 5.00 -3.76
CA SER A 247 18.86 6.02 -2.78
C SER A 247 18.00 6.01 -1.52
N GLY A 248 16.99 5.15 -1.43
CA GLY A 248 16.03 5.08 -0.32
C GLY A 248 14.96 6.17 -0.35
N ASN A 249 14.87 6.95 -1.43
CA ASN A 249 13.92 8.04 -1.58
C ASN A 249 12.57 7.53 -2.14
N TYR A 250 11.91 6.62 -1.41
CA TYR A 250 10.72 5.93 -1.90
C TYR A 250 9.55 6.86 -2.23
N ASP A 251 9.39 7.97 -1.51
CA ASP A 251 8.36 8.98 -1.85
C ASP A 251 8.57 9.58 -3.24
N THR A 252 9.81 10.02 -3.53
CA THR A 252 10.17 10.57 -4.85
C THR A 252 10.05 9.51 -5.93
N ALA A 253 10.55 8.29 -5.66
CA ALA A 253 10.49 7.17 -6.59
C ALA A 253 9.04 6.81 -6.94
N LEU A 254 8.15 6.72 -5.93
CA LEU A 254 6.74 6.45 -6.12
C LEU A 254 6.07 7.57 -6.93
N GLN A 255 6.36 8.83 -6.61
CA GLN A 255 5.81 9.98 -7.33
C GLN A 255 6.22 9.99 -8.80
N LEU A 256 7.48 9.68 -9.12
CA LEU A 256 7.98 9.55 -10.49
C LEU A 256 7.18 8.50 -11.28
N LEU A 257 6.98 7.32 -10.69
CA LEU A 257 6.21 6.26 -11.35
C LEU A 257 4.73 6.65 -11.52
N GLN A 258 4.10 7.22 -10.49
CA GLN A 258 2.66 7.53 -10.49
C GLN A 258 2.32 8.70 -11.41
N SER A 259 3.13 9.76 -11.38
CA SER A 259 2.79 11.05 -11.98
C SER A 259 3.35 11.23 -13.38
N SER A 260 4.43 10.52 -13.72
CA SER A 260 5.11 10.66 -15.00
C SER A 260 5.12 9.34 -15.78
N VAL A 261 5.84 8.32 -15.27
CA VAL A 261 6.16 7.14 -16.08
C VAL A 261 4.92 6.33 -16.47
N LYS A 262 4.00 6.10 -15.51
CA LYS A 262 2.79 5.30 -15.77
C LYS A 262 1.82 5.99 -16.74
N PRO A 263 1.49 7.29 -16.59
CA PRO A 263 0.71 8.01 -17.59
C PRO A 263 1.36 7.94 -18.98
N ASP A 264 2.65 8.28 -19.08
CA ASP A 264 3.37 8.37 -20.35
C ASP A 264 3.39 7.02 -21.09
N VAL A 265 3.69 5.92 -20.38
CA VAL A 265 3.70 4.58 -20.99
C VAL A 265 2.30 4.08 -21.37
N THR A 266 1.26 4.53 -20.64
CA THR A 266 -0.13 4.17 -20.96
C THR A 266 -0.59 4.86 -22.24
N GLU A 267 -0.24 6.14 -22.38
CA GLU A 267 -0.52 6.92 -23.59
C GLU A 267 0.23 6.35 -24.80
N LEU A 268 1.54 6.12 -24.66
CA LEU A 268 2.38 5.52 -25.70
C LEU A 268 1.82 4.18 -26.19
N LYS A 269 1.47 3.29 -25.26
CA LYS A 269 0.85 2.00 -25.59
C LYS A 269 -0.46 2.18 -26.36
N SER A 270 -1.31 3.11 -25.92
CA SER A 270 -2.60 3.37 -26.55
C SER A 270 -2.43 3.86 -27.99
N GLU A 271 -1.48 4.77 -28.21
CA GLU A 271 -1.17 5.29 -29.54
C GLU A 271 -0.62 4.20 -30.47
N ALA A 272 0.40 3.45 -30.02
CA ALA A 272 0.97 2.35 -30.78
C ALA A 272 -0.09 1.30 -31.16
N THR A 273 -0.97 0.94 -30.20
CA THR A 273 -2.04 -0.05 -30.44
C THR A 273 -3.02 0.43 -31.50
N LYS A 274 -3.33 1.72 -31.54
CA LYS A 274 -4.24 2.29 -32.54
C LYS A 274 -3.64 2.15 -33.95
N ILE A 275 -2.37 2.48 -34.11
CA ILE A 275 -1.64 2.42 -35.38
C ILE A 275 -1.54 0.97 -35.85
N GLU A 276 -1.07 0.06 -34.98
CA GLU A 276 -0.94 -1.36 -35.31
C GLU A 276 -2.29 -1.96 -35.74
N ARG A 277 -3.37 -1.62 -35.03
CA ARG A 277 -4.72 -2.09 -35.36
C ARG A 277 -5.16 -1.60 -36.74
N GLN A 278 -4.96 -0.32 -37.05
CA GLN A 278 -5.30 0.23 -38.37
C GLN A 278 -4.48 -0.45 -39.47
N GLN A 279 -3.18 -0.66 -39.23
CA GLN A 279 -2.29 -1.33 -40.17
C GLN A 279 -2.74 -2.76 -40.46
N ARG A 280 -3.02 -3.56 -39.41
CA ARG A 280 -3.52 -4.93 -39.55
C ARG A 280 -4.86 -5.01 -40.28
N GLN A 281 -5.78 -4.09 -39.96
CA GLN A 281 -7.10 -4.07 -40.59
C GLN A 281 -7.00 -3.82 -42.10
N TYR A 282 -6.28 -2.77 -42.52
CA TYR A 282 -6.14 -2.48 -43.94
C TYR A 282 -5.27 -3.51 -44.66
N SER A 283 -4.23 -4.05 -44.01
CA SER A 283 -3.42 -5.13 -44.61
C SER A 283 -4.28 -6.34 -44.98
N SER A 284 -5.21 -6.72 -44.11
CA SER A 284 -6.16 -7.82 -44.40
C SER A 284 -7.08 -7.48 -45.58
N GLN A 285 -7.56 -6.23 -45.67
CA GLN A 285 -8.41 -5.81 -46.79
C GLN A 285 -7.66 -5.79 -48.13
N LEU A 286 -6.38 -5.38 -48.11
CA LEU A 286 -5.54 -5.38 -49.31
C LEU A 286 -5.17 -6.82 -49.74
N GLU A 287 -4.99 -7.75 -48.79
CA GLU A 287 -4.79 -9.18 -49.08
C GLU A 287 -6.03 -9.78 -49.76
N ASP A 288 -7.22 -9.50 -49.24
CA ASP A 288 -8.48 -9.92 -49.87
C ASP A 288 -8.61 -9.36 -51.31
N LEU A 289 -8.26 -8.08 -51.52
CA LEU A 289 -8.26 -7.46 -52.86
C LEU A 289 -7.22 -8.07 -53.80
N GLU A 290 -6.04 -8.43 -53.30
CA GLU A 290 -5.01 -9.09 -54.11
C GLU A 290 -5.51 -10.42 -54.69
N ASP A 291 -6.20 -11.23 -53.85
CA ASP A 291 -6.84 -12.47 -54.28
C ASP A 291 -7.92 -12.24 -55.34
N GLU A 292 -8.74 -11.19 -55.19
CA GLU A 292 -9.74 -10.81 -56.19
C GLU A 292 -9.10 -10.36 -57.51
N ILE A 293 -8.05 -9.53 -57.45
CA ILE A 293 -7.32 -9.03 -58.63
C ILE A 293 -6.71 -10.20 -59.41
N ASN A 294 -6.11 -11.16 -58.71
CA ASN A 294 -5.54 -12.36 -59.32
C ASN A 294 -6.58 -13.20 -60.09
N GLY A 295 -7.86 -13.10 -59.72
CA GLY A 295 -8.99 -13.74 -60.40
C GLY A 295 -9.47 -13.06 -61.69
N ILE A 296 -9.09 -11.80 -61.95
CA ILE A 296 -9.49 -11.06 -63.16
C ILE A 296 -8.95 -11.74 -64.40
N SER A 297 -9.73 -11.86 -65.48
CA SER A 297 -9.29 -12.53 -66.73
C SER A 297 -8.56 -11.60 -67.73
N THR A 298 -8.81 -10.30 -67.68
CA THR A 298 -8.24 -9.29 -68.60
C THR A 298 -6.88 -8.79 -68.10
N SER A 299 -5.86 -8.83 -68.97
CA SER A 299 -4.49 -8.45 -68.59
C SER A 299 -4.35 -6.98 -68.22
N GLU A 300 -5.03 -6.08 -68.93
CA GLU A 300 -4.91 -4.63 -68.75
C GLU A 300 -5.55 -4.15 -67.45
N THR A 301 -6.77 -4.61 -67.14
CA THR A 301 -7.44 -4.30 -65.86
C THR A 301 -6.68 -4.86 -64.68
N ARG A 302 -6.14 -6.09 -64.81
CA ARG A 302 -5.33 -6.73 -63.78
C ARG A 302 -4.04 -5.94 -63.48
N GLU A 303 -3.33 -5.51 -64.52
CA GLU A 303 -2.10 -4.73 -64.37
C GLU A 303 -2.36 -3.38 -63.68
N LYS A 304 -3.42 -2.67 -64.08
CA LYS A 304 -3.82 -1.41 -63.45
C LYS A 304 -4.23 -1.60 -61.98
N ALA A 305 -4.98 -2.66 -61.67
CA ALA A 305 -5.41 -2.93 -60.30
C ALA A 305 -4.23 -3.29 -59.39
N HIS A 306 -3.22 -4.01 -59.90
CA HIS A 306 -1.98 -4.25 -59.16
C HIS A 306 -1.18 -2.96 -58.91
N GLU A 307 -1.08 -2.04 -59.87
CA GLU A 307 -0.40 -0.74 -59.66
C GLU A 307 -1.07 0.08 -58.54
N MET A 308 -2.40 0.06 -58.48
CA MET A 308 -3.17 0.72 -57.43
C MET A 308 -3.02 0.00 -56.08
N LEU A 309 -3.02 -1.34 -56.07
CA LEU A 309 -2.75 -2.15 -54.88
C LEU A 309 -1.35 -1.87 -54.31
N ASP A 310 -0.32 -1.82 -55.15
CA ASP A 310 1.05 -1.48 -54.75
C ASP A 310 1.09 -0.08 -54.11
N THR A 311 0.38 0.88 -54.69
CA THR A 311 0.26 2.24 -54.14
C THR A 311 -0.42 2.22 -52.76
N ALA A 312 -1.52 1.47 -52.62
CA ALA A 312 -2.22 1.32 -51.34
C ALA A 312 -1.35 0.65 -50.27
N GLN A 313 -0.55 -0.36 -50.64
CA GLN A 313 0.39 -1.02 -49.74
C GLN A 313 1.51 -0.07 -49.29
N ILE A 314 2.03 0.79 -50.17
CA ILE A 314 3.03 1.82 -49.83
C ILE A 314 2.44 2.86 -48.87
N GLU A 315 1.23 3.36 -49.15
CA GLU A 315 0.59 4.35 -48.28
C GLU A 315 0.21 3.74 -46.92
N LEU A 316 -0.15 2.46 -46.89
CA LEU A 316 -0.33 1.69 -45.65
C LEU A 316 0.98 1.55 -44.86
N SER A 317 2.08 1.20 -45.52
CA SER A 317 3.40 1.04 -44.87
C SER A 317 3.90 2.37 -44.28
N ARG A 318 3.53 3.50 -44.89
CA ARG A 318 3.79 4.86 -44.41
C ARG A 318 2.83 5.35 -43.32
N GLY A 319 1.81 4.57 -42.98
CA GLY A 319 0.81 4.97 -41.97
C GLY A 319 -0.18 6.04 -42.45
N ASN A 320 -0.34 6.24 -43.77
CA ASN A 320 -1.31 7.19 -44.31
C ASN A 320 -2.74 6.62 -44.30
N PHE A 321 -3.28 6.41 -43.08
CA PHE A 321 -4.58 5.79 -42.88
C PHE A 321 -5.78 6.61 -43.37
N ALA A 322 -5.56 7.84 -43.82
CA ALA A 322 -6.58 8.66 -44.46
C ALA A 322 -6.72 8.32 -45.96
N GLU A 323 -5.62 7.98 -46.64
CA GLU A 323 -5.60 7.71 -48.08
C GLU A 323 -5.91 6.26 -48.41
N VAL A 324 -5.47 5.31 -47.58
CA VAL A 324 -5.65 3.87 -47.82
C VAL A 324 -7.12 3.47 -48.10
N PRO A 325 -8.13 3.97 -47.35
CA PRO A 325 -9.54 3.69 -47.67
C PRO A 325 -9.96 4.17 -49.07
N HIS A 326 -9.49 5.34 -49.49
CA HIS A 326 -9.81 5.88 -50.81
C HIS A 326 -9.23 5.01 -51.92
N LEU A 327 -7.98 4.56 -51.77
CA LEU A 327 -7.35 3.65 -52.73
C LEU A 327 -8.05 2.28 -52.77
N ILE A 328 -8.49 1.77 -51.62
CA ILE A 328 -9.31 0.54 -51.54
C ILE A 328 -10.61 0.71 -52.32
N ASP A 329 -11.33 1.82 -52.11
CA ASP A 329 -12.58 2.11 -52.83
C ASP A 329 -12.33 2.21 -54.35
N GLU A 330 -11.27 2.90 -54.78
CA GLU A 330 -10.93 3.01 -56.21
C GLU A 330 -10.57 1.67 -56.85
N ILE A 331 -9.87 0.77 -56.12
CA ILE A 331 -9.60 -0.60 -56.59
C ILE A 331 -10.92 -1.37 -56.72
N GLN A 332 -11.81 -1.28 -55.74
CA GLN A 332 -13.10 -1.97 -55.78
C GLN A 332 -13.99 -1.49 -56.93
N ASP A 333 -14.03 -0.19 -57.20
CA ASP A 333 -14.74 0.38 -58.35
C ASP A 333 -14.15 -0.14 -59.68
N LEU A 334 -12.82 -0.26 -59.77
CA LEU A 334 -12.16 -0.84 -60.94
C LEU A 334 -12.50 -2.33 -61.13
N LEU A 335 -12.58 -3.09 -60.03
CA LEU A 335 -12.89 -4.52 -60.03
C LEU A 335 -14.34 -4.82 -60.41
N THR A 336 -15.28 -4.00 -59.92
CA THR A 336 -16.71 -4.13 -60.26
C THR A 336 -16.98 -3.66 -61.69
N GLY A 337 -16.19 -2.72 -62.20
CA GLY A 337 -16.33 -2.16 -63.53
C GLY A 337 -17.60 -1.31 -63.68
N PRO A 338 -17.80 -0.63 -64.82
CA PRO A 338 -19.01 0.14 -65.05
C PRO A 338 -20.22 -0.78 -65.03
N THR A 339 -21.27 -0.35 -64.34
CA THR A 339 -22.55 -1.02 -64.34
C THR A 339 -23.07 -1.18 -65.77
N ARG A 340 -23.95 -2.16 -65.99
CA ARG A 340 -24.55 -2.38 -67.31
C ARG A 340 -25.28 -1.15 -67.86
N GLU A 341 -25.76 -0.29 -66.97
CA GLU A 341 -26.39 0.99 -67.32
C GLU A 341 -25.34 2.05 -67.75
N GLU A 342 -24.20 2.13 -67.07
CA GLU A 342 -23.09 3.02 -67.45
C GLU A 342 -22.41 2.56 -68.76
N GLN A 343 -22.27 1.25 -68.96
CA GLN A 343 -21.84 0.69 -70.24
C GLN A 343 -22.79 1.08 -71.38
N PHE A 344 -24.10 1.11 -71.10
CA PHE A 344 -25.10 1.54 -72.07
C PHE A 344 -25.00 3.04 -72.36
N ILE A 345 -24.83 3.88 -71.34
CA ILE A 345 -24.63 5.32 -71.51
C ILE A 345 -23.35 5.60 -72.31
N ALA A 346 -22.24 4.94 -71.99
CA ALA A 346 -20.99 5.07 -72.74
C ALA A 346 -21.17 4.66 -74.21
N ALA A 347 -21.81 3.51 -74.48
CA ALA A 347 -22.13 3.09 -75.84
C ALA A 347 -23.06 4.09 -76.56
N LEU A 348 -24.01 4.70 -75.83
CA LEU A 348 -24.88 5.74 -76.37
C LEU A 348 -24.10 6.97 -76.81
N HIS A 349 -23.10 7.40 -76.03
CA HIS A 349 -22.21 8.51 -76.40
C HIS A 349 -21.29 8.14 -77.56
N ASP A 350 -20.66 6.96 -77.53
CA ASP A 350 -19.71 6.48 -78.55
C ASP A 350 -20.36 6.28 -79.93
N HIS A 351 -21.65 5.94 -79.95
CA HIS A 351 -22.43 5.72 -81.17
C HIS A 351 -23.35 6.91 -81.52
N ASP A 352 -23.03 8.13 -81.08
CA ASP A 352 -23.77 9.37 -81.40
C ASP A 352 -25.29 9.27 -81.12
N GLY A 353 -25.67 8.56 -80.06
CA GLY A 353 -27.06 8.34 -79.66
C GLY A 353 -27.85 7.34 -80.51
N ARG A 354 -27.19 6.60 -81.44
CA ARG A 354 -27.86 5.68 -82.36
C ARG A 354 -27.97 4.28 -81.77
N LEU A 355 -29.20 3.91 -81.44
CA LEU A 355 -29.51 2.60 -80.85
C LEU A 355 -29.22 1.42 -81.78
N THR A 356 -29.46 1.58 -83.08
CA THR A 356 -29.11 0.55 -84.07
C THR A 356 -27.62 0.24 -84.03
N ASP A 357 -26.79 1.28 -83.92
CA ASP A 357 -25.34 1.16 -83.97
C ASP A 357 -24.83 0.52 -82.66
N ILE A 358 -25.42 0.86 -81.52
CA ILE A 358 -25.16 0.18 -80.24
C ILE A 358 -25.50 -1.31 -80.34
N ILE A 359 -26.71 -1.65 -80.79
CA ILE A 359 -27.17 -3.05 -80.89
C ILE A 359 -26.29 -3.85 -81.87
N GLU A 360 -25.85 -3.23 -82.97
CA GLU A 360 -25.06 -3.89 -84.01
C GLU A 360 -23.59 -4.07 -83.61
N HIS A 361 -23.03 -3.16 -82.81
CA HIS A 361 -21.58 -3.11 -82.54
C HIS A 361 -21.19 -3.43 -81.09
N THR A 362 -22.17 -3.61 -80.21
CA THR A 362 -21.96 -4.00 -78.80
C THR A 362 -22.74 -5.30 -78.49
N ASP A 363 -22.69 -5.73 -77.23
CA ASP A 363 -23.41 -6.92 -76.76
C ASP A 363 -24.81 -6.60 -76.21
N PHE A 364 -25.26 -5.34 -76.27
CA PHE A 364 -26.61 -4.94 -75.88
C PHE A 364 -27.64 -5.43 -76.90
N ASN A 365 -28.73 -6.04 -76.42
CA ASN A 365 -29.86 -6.41 -77.28
C ASN A 365 -30.98 -5.36 -77.24
N ASP A 366 -31.88 -5.40 -78.22
CA ASP A 366 -33.00 -4.46 -78.37
C ASP A 366 -33.79 -4.28 -77.07
N THR A 367 -34.14 -5.39 -76.40
CA THR A 367 -34.97 -5.36 -75.18
C THR A 367 -34.24 -4.68 -74.03
N GLU A 368 -32.95 -4.93 -73.91
CA GLU A 368 -32.08 -4.34 -72.91
C GLU A 368 -31.85 -2.84 -73.17
N CYS A 369 -31.54 -2.46 -74.41
CA CYS A 369 -31.44 -1.07 -74.84
C CYS A 369 -32.72 -0.28 -74.55
N PHE A 370 -33.89 -0.80 -74.95
CA PHE A 370 -35.17 -0.14 -74.70
C PHE A 370 -35.49 0.00 -73.20
N LYS A 371 -35.09 -0.97 -72.39
CA LYS A 371 -35.26 -0.90 -70.93
C LYS A 371 -34.40 0.21 -70.32
N PHE A 372 -33.14 0.35 -70.75
CA PHE A 372 -32.26 1.42 -70.26
C PHE A 372 -32.68 2.79 -70.79
N LEU A 373 -33.04 2.91 -72.07
CA LEU A 373 -33.65 4.12 -72.62
C LEU A 373 -34.88 4.56 -71.84
N GLN A 374 -35.80 3.64 -71.54
CA GLN A 374 -37.02 3.97 -70.81
C GLN A 374 -36.72 4.52 -69.41
N ARG A 375 -35.64 4.03 -68.78
CA ARG A 375 -35.21 4.47 -67.46
C ARG A 375 -34.49 5.82 -67.51
N LEU A 376 -33.67 6.04 -68.53
CA LEU A 376 -32.85 7.24 -68.72
C LEU A 376 -33.59 8.36 -69.44
N TYR A 377 -34.76 8.11 -70.03
CA TYR A 377 -35.53 9.12 -70.72
C TYR A 377 -36.04 10.21 -69.76
N GLY A 378 -35.72 11.46 -70.06
CA GLY A 378 -36.07 12.62 -69.23
C GLY A 378 -35.06 12.92 -68.12
N THR A 379 -33.92 12.23 -68.09
CA THR A 379 -32.73 12.65 -67.33
C THR A 379 -31.84 13.55 -68.20
N ASP A 380 -30.74 14.04 -67.62
CA ASP A 380 -29.75 14.86 -68.33
C ASP A 380 -29.01 14.06 -69.42
N GLU A 381 -29.04 12.72 -69.38
CA GLU A 381 -28.39 11.85 -70.36
C GLU A 381 -29.22 11.67 -71.65
N ILE A 382 -30.56 11.58 -71.55
CA ILE A 382 -31.45 11.40 -72.71
C ILE A 382 -32.65 12.33 -72.62
N THR A 383 -32.55 13.47 -73.29
CA THR A 383 -33.56 14.53 -73.24
C THR A 383 -34.67 14.38 -74.30
N ASP A 384 -34.39 13.72 -75.43
CA ASP A 384 -35.36 13.47 -76.50
C ASP A 384 -35.01 12.19 -77.30
N ILE A 385 -36.02 11.54 -77.90
CA ILE A 385 -35.85 10.31 -78.70
C ILE A 385 -36.52 10.50 -80.06
N ARG A 386 -35.73 10.33 -81.13
CA ARG A 386 -36.22 10.40 -82.52
C ARG A 386 -36.24 9.01 -83.17
N ALA A 387 -37.43 8.50 -83.46
CA ALA A 387 -37.59 7.29 -84.27
C ALA A 387 -37.48 7.63 -85.76
N VAL A 388 -36.61 6.91 -86.49
CA VAL A 388 -36.52 6.97 -87.96
C VAL A 388 -36.95 5.61 -88.49
N ILE A 389 -38.08 5.57 -89.21
CA ILE A 389 -38.55 4.37 -89.89
C ILE A 389 -38.05 4.48 -91.33
N ASN A 390 -37.07 3.64 -91.69
CA ASN A 390 -36.66 3.47 -93.07
C ASN A 390 -37.65 2.49 -93.71
N ASP A 391 -38.53 2.99 -94.58
CA ASP A 391 -39.28 2.14 -95.50
C ASP A 391 -38.27 1.53 -96.49
N GLU A 392 -38.06 0.21 -96.45
CA GLU A 392 -37.36 -0.53 -97.52
C GLU A 392 -38.10 -0.41 -98.87
#